data_AF-A0A8H4Q435-F1
#
_entry.id   AF-A0A8H4Q435-F1
#
_cell.length_a   1.000
_cell.length_b   1.000
_cell.length_c   1.000
_cell.angle_alpha   90.00
_cell.angle_beta   90.00
_cell.angle_gamma   90.00
#
_symmetry.space_group_name_H-M   'P 1'
#
loop_
_entity.id
_entity.type
_entity.pdbx_description
1 polymer ?
#
loop_
_entity_poly.entity_id
_entity_poly.type
_entity_poly.pdbx_seq_one_letter_code
_entity_poly.pdbx_strand_id
1 'polypeptide(L)'
;MHARESLLVLRGLGVQTTEQSSSYLTRPATRFIPTEKIQDIFINEAFRGFQVRYYLVVVVEAEPDVVVVFPGLLPPRHIVEAVWRGTRECLYEGRAEEKAVPQQNHGLPQ
;
A
#
# COMPACT_ATOMS: atom_id res chain seq x y z
N MET A 1 -17.19 -7.51 -20.46
CA MET A 1 -15.74 -7.57 -20.16
C MET A 1 -15.54 -7.21 -18.69
N HIS A 2 -14.77 -7.99 -17.94
CA HIS A 2 -14.50 -7.74 -16.53
C HIS A 2 -13.03 -7.35 -16.34
N ALA A 3 -12.76 -6.28 -15.61
CA ALA A 3 -11.43 -5.93 -15.12
C ALA A 3 -11.34 -6.33 -13.64
N ARG A 4 -10.19 -6.84 -13.21
CA ARG A 4 -9.93 -7.19 -11.82
C ARG A 4 -8.61 -6.60 -11.39
N GLU A 5 -8.64 -5.85 -10.31
CA GLU A 5 -7.45 -5.34 -9.65
C GLU A 5 -7.55 -5.68 -8.18
N SER A 6 -6.44 -6.06 -7.56
CA SER A 6 -6.42 -6.45 -6.15
C SER A 6 -5.16 -5.99 -5.44
N LEU A 7 -5.34 -5.69 -4.15
CA LEU A 7 -4.28 -5.45 -3.20
C LEU A 7 -4.28 -6.58 -2.18
N LEU A 8 -3.14 -7.26 -2.04
CA LEU A 8 -2.91 -8.24 -0.99
C LEU A 8 -1.87 -7.68 -0.03
N VAL A 9 -2.16 -7.75 1.27
CA VAL A 9 -1.25 -7.29 2.32
C VAL A 9 -0.82 -8.51 3.14
N LEU A 10 0.48 -8.74 3.21
CA LEU A 10 1.10 -9.81 3.98
C LEU A 10 1.82 -9.16 5.16
N ARG A 11 1.24 -9.28 6.37
CA ARG A 11 1.76 -8.65 7.58
C ARG A 11 3.24 -9.02 7.79
N GLY A 12 4.09 -8.01 7.98
CA GLY A 12 5.53 -8.18 8.16
C GLY A 12 6.31 -8.61 6.90
N LEU A 13 5.65 -8.84 5.77
CA LEU A 13 6.31 -9.21 4.50
C LEU A 13 6.19 -8.11 3.46
N GLY A 14 4.99 -7.60 3.22
CA GLY A 14 4.80 -6.48 2.29
C GLY A 14 3.44 -6.48 1.62
N VAL A 15 3.40 -5.84 0.46
CA VAL A 15 2.18 -5.62 -0.31
C VAL A 15 2.35 -6.17 -1.71
N GLN A 16 1.33 -6.85 -2.21
CA GLN A 16 1.26 -7.28 -3.60
C GLN A 16 0.10 -6.57 -4.32
N THR A 17 0.40 -5.94 -5.45
CA THR A 17 -0.60 -5.44 -6.38
C THR A 17 -0.76 -6.41 -7.55
N THR A 18 -2.00 -6.60 -8.00
CA THR A 18 -2.29 -7.38 -9.20
C THR A 18 -3.25 -6.61 -10.08
N GLU A 19 -2.92 -6.52 -11.36
CA GLU A 19 -3.75 -5.91 -12.40
C GLU A 19 -4.11 -6.96 -13.45
N GLN A 20 -5.40 -7.12 -13.70
CA GLN A 20 -5.96 -7.86 -14.83
C GLN A 20 -6.89 -6.90 -15.61
N SER A 21 -6.30 -6.22 -16.59
CA SER A 21 -7.01 -5.31 -17.49
C SER A 21 -7.79 -6.08 -18.57
N SER A 22 -8.91 -5.50 -19.02
CA SER A 22 -9.75 -6.06 -20.10
C SER A 22 -9.19 -5.81 -21.51
N SER A 23 -8.12 -5.03 -21.63
CA SER A 23 -7.46 -4.79 -22.92
C SER A 23 -6.48 -5.92 -23.22
N TYR A 24 -6.67 -6.63 -24.34
CA TYR A 24 -5.78 -7.69 -24.83
C TYR A 24 -4.32 -7.24 -25.05
N LEU A 25 -4.04 -5.93 -25.04
CA LEU A 25 -2.72 -5.33 -25.20
C LEU A 25 -1.98 -5.07 -23.88
N THR A 26 -2.66 -5.09 -22.73
CA THR A 26 -2.05 -4.82 -21.42
C THR A 26 -1.78 -6.13 -20.69
N ARG A 27 -0.50 -6.43 -20.48
CA ARG A 27 -0.05 -7.66 -19.82
C ARG A 27 -0.49 -7.61 -18.34
N PRO A 28 -1.11 -8.68 -17.80
CA PRO A 28 -1.38 -8.75 -16.37
C PRO A 28 -0.09 -8.56 -15.59
N ALA A 29 -0.09 -7.59 -14.67
CA ALA A 29 1.08 -7.26 -13.88
C ALA A 29 0.80 -7.63 -12.42
N THR A 30 1.66 -8.47 -11.87
CA THR A 30 1.72 -8.72 -10.42
C THR A 30 3.02 -8.15 -9.92
N ARG A 31 2.95 -7.30 -8.90
CA ARG A 31 4.13 -6.68 -8.30
C ARG A 31 4.08 -6.85 -6.79
N PHE A 32 5.17 -7.37 -6.24
CA PHE A 32 5.36 -7.43 -4.79
C PHE A 32 6.32 -6.31 -4.34
N ILE A 33 5.97 -5.64 -3.26
CA ILE A 33 6.71 -4.56 -2.64
C ILE A 33 7.00 -4.97 -1.19
N PRO A 34 8.26 -5.27 -0.84
CA PRO A 34 8.64 -5.63 0.53
C PRO A 34 8.34 -4.51 1.53
N THR A 35 7.98 -4.85 2.77
CA THR A 35 7.61 -3.88 3.82
C THR A 35 8.74 -2.88 4.08
N GLU A 36 9.99 -3.35 4.04
CA GLU A 36 11.18 -2.53 4.28
C GLU A 36 11.33 -1.39 3.26
N LYS A 37 10.83 -1.61 2.03
CA LYS A 37 10.87 -0.61 0.96
C LYS A 37 9.65 0.30 0.95
N ILE A 38 8.59 -0.01 1.70
CA ILE A 38 7.40 0.83 1.76
C ILE A 38 7.69 1.99 2.71
N GLN A 39 7.77 3.20 2.14
CA GLN A 39 7.87 4.42 2.93
C GLN A 39 6.51 4.71 3.56
N ASP A 40 5.48 4.84 2.73
CA ASP A 40 4.12 5.09 3.19
C ASP A 40 3.08 4.78 2.09
N ILE A 41 1.81 4.76 2.50
CA ILE A 41 0.66 4.56 1.63
C ILE A 41 -0.30 5.74 1.81
N PHE A 42 -0.65 6.38 0.69
CA PHE A 42 -1.47 7.59 0.67
C PHE A 42 -2.73 7.42 -0.18
N ILE A 43 -3.77 8.14 0.21
CA ILE A 43 -4.89 8.43 -0.65
C ILE A 43 -4.58 9.77 -1.33
N ASN A 44 -4.48 9.77 -2.65
CA ASN A 44 -4.30 10.97 -3.43
C ASN A 44 -5.58 11.33 -4.20
N GLU A 45 -5.74 12.60 -4.54
CA GLU A 45 -6.86 13.10 -5.33
C GLU A 45 -6.38 13.70 -6.65
N ALA A 46 -7.10 13.42 -7.73
CA ALA A 46 -6.83 14.01 -9.03
C ALA A 46 -8.10 14.27 -9.80
N PHE A 47 -8.03 15.23 -10.72
CA PHE A 47 -9.10 15.53 -11.65
C PHE A 47 -9.03 14.58 -12.84
N ARG A 48 -10.11 13.85 -13.09
CA ARG A 48 -10.35 13.12 -14.34
C ARG A 48 -11.47 13.81 -15.09
N GLY A 49 -11.12 14.69 -16.02
CA GLY A 49 -12.09 15.62 -16.62
C GLY A 49 -12.61 16.58 -15.56
N PHE A 50 -13.92 16.58 -15.32
CA PHE A 50 -14.58 17.41 -14.30
C PHE A 50 -14.88 16.68 -12.99
N GLN A 51 -14.40 15.45 -12.82
CA GLN A 51 -14.64 14.64 -11.61
C GLN A 51 -13.37 14.57 -10.77
N VAL A 52 -13.49 14.76 -9.46
CA VAL A 52 -12.44 14.42 -8.48
C VAL A 52 -12.47 12.92 -8.26
N ARG A 53 -11.32 12.26 -8.43
CA ARG A 53 -11.15 10.83 -8.15
C ARG A 53 -10.08 10.64 -7.09
N TYR A 54 -10.35 9.71 -6.20
CA TYR A 54 -9.43 9.26 -5.17
C TYR A 54 -8.75 7.98 -5.62
N TYR A 55 -7.45 7.90 -5.43
CA TYR A 55 -6.66 6.72 -5.75
C TYR A 55 -5.64 6.45 -4.65
N LEU A 56 -5.39 5.18 -4.41
CA LEU A 56 -4.44 4.72 -3.41
C LEU A 56 -3.06 4.63 -4.07
N VAL A 57 -2.03 5.14 -3.41
CA VAL A 57 -0.64 5.06 -3.89
C VAL A 57 0.28 4.52 -2.81
N VAL A 58 1.25 3.71 -3.22
CA VAL A 58 2.35 3.25 -2.36
C VAL A 58 3.62 3.98 -2.79
N VAL A 59 4.27 4.63 -1.84
CA VAL A 59 5.59 5.24 -2.05
C VAL A 59 6.65 4.21 -1.70
N VAL A 60 7.52 3.92 -2.67
CA VAL A 60 8.56 2.91 -2.53
C VAL A 60 9.93 3.58 -2.48
N GLU A 61 10.77 3.16 -1.55
CA GLU A 61 12.16 3.61 -1.46
C GLU A 61 12.95 3.27 -2.72
N ALA A 62 13.79 4.22 -3.14
CA ALA A 62 14.65 4.13 -4.32
C ALA A 62 13.89 3.96 -5.65
N GLU A 63 12.61 4.30 -5.70
CA GLU A 63 11.82 4.38 -6.94
C GLU A 63 11.39 5.83 -7.21
N PRO A 64 11.59 6.36 -8.43
CA PRO A 64 11.18 7.71 -8.77
C PRO A 64 9.65 7.85 -8.89
N ASP A 65 8.97 6.77 -9.23
CA ASP A 65 7.53 6.73 -9.46
C ASP A 65 6.79 6.07 -8.31
N VAL A 66 5.59 6.56 -8.01
CA VAL A 66 4.68 5.93 -7.04
C VAL A 66 3.91 4.77 -7.67
N VAL A 67 3.58 3.77 -6.86
CA VAL A 67 2.76 2.65 -7.32
C VAL A 67 1.30 2.96 -7.08
N VAL A 68 0.52 3.10 -8.15
CA VAL A 68 -0.94 3.28 -8.07
C VAL A 68 -1.60 1.93 -7.84
N VAL A 69 -2.38 1.83 -6.76
CA VAL A 69 -3.19 0.67 -6.42
C VAL A 69 -4.59 0.91 -6.97
N PHE A 70 -5.01 0.07 -7.93
CA PHE A 70 -6.24 0.18 -8.72
C PHE A 70 -6.25 1.22 -9.86
N PRO A 71 -5.28 1.20 -10.79
CA PRO A 71 -5.16 2.23 -11.83
C PRO A 71 -6.35 2.29 -12.80
N GLY A 72 -7.02 1.17 -13.06
CA GLY A 72 -8.16 1.08 -13.97
C GLY A 72 -9.52 1.17 -13.27
N LEU A 73 -9.71 0.45 -12.15
CA LEU A 73 -11.00 0.40 -11.46
C LEU A 73 -11.37 1.73 -10.81
N LEU A 74 -10.38 2.47 -10.30
CA LEU A 74 -10.56 3.75 -9.59
C LEU A 74 -11.80 3.74 -8.66
N PRO A 75 -11.80 2.89 -7.61
CA PRO A 75 -12.97 2.67 -6.77
C PRO A 75 -13.47 3.98 -6.12
N PRO A 76 -14.74 4.03 -5.67
CA PRO A 76 -15.26 5.16 -4.92
C PRO A 76 -14.46 5.40 -3.63
N ARG A 77 -14.43 6.67 -3.18
CA ARG A 77 -13.66 7.13 -2.03
C ARG A 77 -13.79 6.25 -0.78
N HIS A 78 -15.01 5.86 -0.40
CA HIS A 78 -15.22 5.05 0.79
C HIS A 78 -14.53 3.67 0.74
N ILE A 79 -14.42 3.07 -0.45
CA ILE A 79 -13.68 1.82 -0.65
C ILE A 79 -12.18 2.08 -0.54
N VAL A 80 -11.68 3.13 -1.18
CA VAL A 80 -10.27 3.52 -1.11
C VAL A 80 -9.84 3.78 0.34
N GLU A 81 -10.67 4.49 1.11
CA GLU A 81 -10.44 4.74 2.53
C GLU A 81 -10.44 3.46 3.37
N ALA A 82 -11.39 2.56 3.13
CA ALA A 82 -11.45 1.28 3.85
C ALA A 82 -10.20 0.42 3.59
N VAL A 83 -9.79 0.31 2.32
CA VAL A 83 -8.57 -0.42 1.93
C VAL A 83 -7.33 0.23 2.52
N TRP A 84 -7.24 1.56 2.51
CA TRP A 84 -6.13 2.29 3.11
C TRP A 84 -6.01 2.00 4.62
N ARG A 85 -7.12 2.09 5.37
CA ARG A 85 -7.14 1.77 6.81
C ARG A 85 -6.66 0.35 7.08
N GLY A 86 -7.28 -0.64 6.43
CA GLY A 86 -6.92 -2.05 6.62
C GLY A 86 -5.49 -2.38 6.22
N THR A 87 -4.97 -1.72 5.17
CA THR A 87 -3.57 -1.90 4.75
C THR A 87 -2.60 -1.31 5.76
N ARG A 88 -2.88 -0.11 6.27
CA ARG A 88 -2.03 0.53 7.30
C ARG A 88 -2.03 -0.26 8.60
N GLU A 89 -3.18 -0.75 9.04
CA GLU A 89 -3.29 -1.65 10.19
C GLU A 89 -2.36 -2.85 9.98
N CYS A 90 -2.48 -3.55 8.85
CA CYS A 90 -1.67 -4.73 8.56
C CYS A 90 -0.15 -4.44 8.42
N LEU A 91 0.25 -3.25 7.93
CA LEU A 91 1.66 -2.91 7.75
C LEU A 91 2.33 -2.36 9.01
N TYR A 92 1.58 -1.66 9.87
CA TYR A 92 2.16 -0.91 10.99
C TYR A 92 1.82 -1.49 12.38
N GLU A 93 0.93 -2.46 12.50
CA GLU A 93 0.63 -3.15 13.77
C GLU A 93 1.90 -3.65 14.50
N GLY A 94 2.90 -4.17 13.77
CA GLY A 94 4.16 -4.66 14.36
C GLY A 94 5.22 -3.58 14.68
N ARG A 95 5.18 -2.40 14.05
CA ARG A 95 6.14 -1.31 14.34
C ARG A 95 5.83 -0.58 15.66
N ALA A 96 4.60 -0.70 16.16
CA ALA A 96 4.21 -0.13 17.44
C ALA A 96 4.84 -0.89 18.62
N GLU A 97 5.01 -2.20 18.50
CA GLU A 97 5.57 -3.06 19.55
C GLU A 97 7.09 -2.93 19.66
N GLU A 98 7.80 -2.75 18.54
CA GLU A 98 9.27 -2.63 18.51
C GLU A 98 9.79 -1.36 19.22
N LYS A 99 8.97 -0.29 19.26
CA LYS A 99 9.28 0.93 20.03
C LYS A 99 9.00 0.80 21.54
N ALA A 100 8.33 -0.24 21.98
CA ALA A 100 7.84 -0.38 23.35
C ALA A 100 8.79 -1.13 24.29
N VAL A 101 9.97 -1.58 23.83
CA VAL A 101 10.96 -2.23 24.72
C VAL A 101 11.79 -1.15 25.43
N PRO A 102 11.62 -0.91 26.75
CA PRO A 102 12.51 -0.04 27.48
C PRO A 102 13.83 -0.78 27.63
N GLN A 103 14.94 -0.16 27.21
CA GLN A 103 16.27 -0.65 27.53
C GLN A 103 16.43 -0.67 29.06
N GLN A 104 16.30 -1.85 29.66
CA GLN A 104 16.52 -2.05 31.08
C GLN A 104 18.03 -2.04 31.31
N ASN A 105 18.56 -0.87 31.71
CA ASN A 105 19.96 -0.68 32.05
C ASN A 105 20.39 -1.69 33.12
N HIS A 106 21.18 -2.69 32.74
CA HIS A 106 21.84 -3.59 33.67
C HIS A 106 23.09 -2.89 34.22
N GLY A 107 22.91 -2.14 35.30
CA GLY A 107 24.02 -1.64 36.10
C GLY A 107 24.74 -2.81 36.78
N LEU A 108 26.03 -2.98 36.48
CA LEU A 108 26.93 -3.85 37.21
C LEU A 108 27.15 -3.29 38.63
N PRO A 109 27.11 -4.12 39.68
CA PRO A 109 27.55 -3.69 41.00
C PRO A 109 29.09 -3.58 41.04
N GLN A 110 29.58 -2.51 41.67
CA GLN A 110 30.97 -2.34 42.11
C GLN A 110 31.14 -2.96 43.50
#